data_AF-A0A3B9DDB1-F1
#
_entry.id   AF-A0A3B9DDB1-F1
#
_cell.length_a   1.000
_cell.length_b   1.000
_cell.length_c   1.000
_cell.angle_alpha   90.00
_cell.angle_beta   90.00
_cell.angle_gamma   90.00
#
_symmetry.space_group_name_H-M   'P 1'
#
loop_
_entity.id
_entity.type
_entity.pdbx_description
1 polymer ?
#
loop_
_entity_poly.entity_id
_entity_poly.type
_entity_poly.pdbx_seq_one_letter_code
_entity_poly.pdbx_strand_id
1 'polypeptide(L)' 'MLKTILRSVFSDTVIVFFFFISAATGFAQGDYTAPKTEYGQPDLQGVWNFASHTPVQRAERYGNRESFS' A
#
# COMPACT_ATOMS: atom_id res chain seq x y z
N MET A 1 -20.45 -2.76 39.53
CA MET A 1 -21.36 -2.19 38.51
C MET A 1 -20.72 -1.02 37.76
N LEU A 2 -20.36 0.09 38.42
CA LEU A 2 -19.76 1.28 37.77
C LEU A 2 -18.46 1.00 37.00
N LYS A 3 -17.55 0.19 37.55
CA LYS A 3 -16.29 -0.21 36.87
C LYS A 3 -16.53 -1.08 35.63
N THR A 4 -17.61 -1.86 35.59
CA THR A 4 -17.98 -2.69 34.43
C THR A 4 -18.56 -1.81 33.32
N ILE A 5 -19.39 -0.84 33.70
CA ILE A 5 -19.97 0.14 32.76
C ILE A 5 -18.89 1.00 32.13
N LEU A 6 -17.95 1.53 32.93
CA LEU A 6 -16.82 2.33 32.41
C LEU A 6 -15.96 1.57 31.39
N ARG A 7 -15.74 0.27 31.64
CA ARG A 7 -14.95 -0.59 30.74
C ARG A 7 -15.68 -0.86 29.42
N SER A 8 -17.01 -1.06 29.46
CA SER A 8 -17.83 -1.21 28.25
C SER A 8 -17.82 0.07 27.44
N VAL A 9 -18.10 1.22 28.06
CA VAL A 9 -18.13 2.52 27.37
C VAL A 9 -16.80 2.84 26.71
N PHE A 10 -15.68 2.58 27.39
CA PHE A 10 -14.36 2.76 26.81
C PHE A 10 -14.12 1.82 25.61
N SER A 11 -14.50 0.54 25.73
CA SER A 11 -14.42 -0.43 24.63
C SER A 11 -15.24 0.02 23.42
N ASP A 12 -16.48 0.46 23.65
CA ASP A 12 -17.40 0.90 22.61
C ASP A 12 -16.88 2.15 21.90
N THR A 13 -16.32 3.11 22.65
CA THR A 13 -15.69 4.30 22.05
C THR A 13 -14.48 3.96 21.19
N VAL A 14 -13.68 2.98 21.60
CA VAL A 14 -12.52 2.53 20.83
C VAL A 14 -12.96 1.85 19.54
N ILE A 15 -13.98 0.99 19.60
CA ILE A 15 -14.53 0.31 18.42
C ILE A 15 -15.10 1.33 17.43
N VAL A 16 -15.89 2.30 17.91
CA VAL A 16 -16.45 3.35 17.07
C VAL A 16 -15.33 4.18 16.42
N PHE A 17 -14.30 4.54 17.18
CA PHE A 17 -13.15 5.28 16.66
C PHE A 17 -12.39 4.51 15.57
N PHE A 18 -12.12 3.21 15.79
CA PHE A 18 -11.49 2.35 14.78
C PHE A 18 -12.33 2.23 13.51
N PHE A 19 -13.65 2.09 13.64
CA PHE A 19 -14.56 2.06 12.50
C PHE A 19 -14.48 3.34 11.66
N PHE A 20 -14.46 4.51 12.30
CA PHE A 20 -14.33 5.78 11.59
C PHE A 20 -12.97 5.95 10.88
N ILE A 21 -11.87 5.49 11.49
CA ILE A 21 -10.55 5.53 10.85
C ILE A 21 -10.52 4.63 9.61
N SER A 22 -11.01 3.39 9.72
CA SER A 22 -11.05 2.46 8.59
C SER A 22 -11.93 2.97 7.45
N ALA A 23 -13.09 3.56 7.76
CA ALA A 23 -13.96 4.15 6.76
C ALA A 23 -13.28 5.33 6.03
N ALA A 24 -12.59 6.21 6.76
CA ALA A 24 -11.88 7.36 6.17
C ALA A 24 -10.79 6.93 5.17
N THR A 25 -10.07 5.83 5.44
CA THR A 25 -9.07 5.31 4.49
C THR A 25 -9.67 4.78 3.19
N GLY A 26 -10.90 4.25 3.22
CA GLY A 26 -11.59 3.75 2.04
C GLY A 26 -12.07 4.86 1.10
N PHE A 27 -12.45 6.02 1.63
CA PHE A 27 -12.90 7.19 0.84
C PHE A 27 -11.75 8.09 0.37
N ALA A 28 -10.54 7.91 0.89
CA ALA A 28 -9.37 8.70 0.48
C ALA A 28 -8.76 8.23 -0.86
N GLN A 29 -9.19 7.07 -1.37
CA GLN A 29 -8.74 6.56 -2.65
C GLN A 29 -9.54 7.26 -3.76
N GLY A 30 -8.93 8.24 -4.42
CA GLY A 30 -9.56 8.95 -5.54
C GLY A 30 -9.87 8.01 -6.71
N ASP A 31 -10.81 8.42 -7.58
CA ASP A 31 -11.25 7.70 -8.79
C ASP A 31 -10.18 7.72 -9.90
N TYR A 32 -8.97 7.25 -9.59
CA TYR A 32 -7.90 7.17 -10.55
C TYR A 32 -8.19 6.09 -11.59
N THR A 33 -8.36 6.51 -12.83
CA THR A 33 -8.44 5.61 -13.99
C THR A 33 -7.11 5.71 -14.75
N ALA A 34 -6.38 4.60 -14.82
CA ALA A 34 -5.14 4.55 -15.59
C ALA A 34 -5.43 4.83 -17.09
N PRO A 35 -4.65 5.70 -17.75
CA PRO A 35 -4.75 5.87 -19.20
C PRO A 35 -4.48 4.53 -19.90
N LYS A 36 -5.05 4.34 -21.10
CA LYS A 36 -4.92 3.11 -21.87
C LYS A 36 -4.33 3.39 -23.24
N THR A 37 -3.57 2.42 -23.76
CA THR A 37 -3.08 2.39 -25.14
C THR A 37 -4.23 2.11 -26.12
N GLU A 38 -3.96 2.23 -27.43
CA GLU A 38 -4.91 1.89 -28.50
C GLU A 38 -5.39 0.42 -28.47
N TYR A 39 -4.61 -0.45 -27.84
CA TYR A 39 -4.91 -1.88 -27.67
C TYR A 39 -5.66 -2.17 -26.35
N GLY A 40 -5.96 -1.15 -25.56
CA GLY A 40 -6.74 -1.25 -24.32
C GLY A 40 -5.96 -1.67 -23.07
N GLN A 41 -4.64 -1.78 -23.13
CA GLN A 41 -3.79 -2.04 -21.96
C GLN A 41 -3.44 -0.72 -21.24
N PRO A 42 -3.12 -0.76 -19.93
CA PRO A 42 -2.61 0.41 -19.22
C PRO A 42 -1.41 1.04 -19.93
N ASP A 43 -1.46 2.35 -20.12
CA ASP A 43 -0.38 3.10 -20.74
C ASP A 43 0.69 3.42 -19.70
N LEU A 44 1.84 2.75 -19.85
CA LEU A 44 3.03 2.91 -19.01
C LEU A 44 4.16 3.64 -19.76
N GLN A 45 3.82 4.36 -20.84
CA GLN A 45 4.76 5.21 -21.55
C GLN A 45 5.19 6.41 -20.70
N GLY A 46 6.38 6.93 -20.97
CA GLY A 46 6.96 8.05 -20.24
C GLY A 46 8.49 8.01 -20.23
N VAL A 47 9.10 8.99 -19.58
CA VAL A 47 10.55 9.01 -19.35
C VAL A 47 10.84 8.22 -18.08
N TRP A 48 11.31 6.99 -18.25
CA TRP A 48 11.81 6.16 -17.17
C TRP A 48 13.23 6.58 -16.84
N ASN A 49 13.44 7.16 -15.66
CA ASN A 49 14.77 7.57 -15.20
C ASN A 49 15.42 6.44 -14.37
N PHE A 50 16.63 6.02 -14.74
CA PHE A 50 17.45 5.06 -13.97
C PHE A 50 18.26 5.75 -12.86
N ALA A 51 17.68 6.74 -12.17
CA ALA A 51 18.36 7.51 -11.13
C ALA A 51 18.71 6.71 -9.87
N SER A 52 18.37 5.42 -9.82
CA SER A 52 18.83 4.53 -8.76
C SER A 52 20.31 4.18 -8.97
N HIS A 53 21.13 4.30 -7.93
CA HIS A 53 22.47 3.70 -7.91
C HIS A 53 22.45 2.16 -7.97
N THR A 54 21.27 1.55 -7.82
CA THR A 54 21.10 0.11 -7.96
C THR A 54 21.09 -0.29 -9.44
N PRO A 55 22.07 -1.10 -9.91
CA PRO A 55 22.09 -1.57 -11.29
C PRO A 55 20.93 -2.54 -11.56
N VAL A 56 20.44 -2.55 -12.80
CA VAL A 56 19.42 -3.52 -13.25
C VAL A 56 20.01 -4.91 -13.48
N GLN A 57 21.32 -4.98 -13.70
CA GLN A 57 22.07 -6.24 -13.79
C GLN A 57 22.34 -6.82 -12.41
N ARG A 58 22.27 -8.15 -12.32
CA ARG A 58 22.71 -8.88 -11.13
C ARG A 58 24.20 -8.62 -10.89
N ALA A 59 24.56 -8.28 -9.65
CA ALA A 59 25.95 -8.08 -9.27
C ALA A 59 26.76 -9.38 -9.45
N GLU A 60 27.99 -9.26 -9.97
CA GLU A 60 28.85 -10.39 -10.35
C GLU A 60 29.09 -11.37 -9.19
N ARG A 61 29.26 -10.85 -7.97
CA ARG A 61 29.42 -11.65 -6.73
C ARG A 61 28.29 -12.65 -6.46
N TYR A 62 27.14 -12.49 -7.10
CA TYR A 62 26.00 -13.38 -6.95
C TYR A 62 25.91 -14.45 -8.02
N GLY A 63 26.65 -14.34 -9.13
CA GLY A 63 26.74 -15.33 -10.20
C GLY A 63 25.38 -15.97 -10.54
N ASN A 64 25.34 -17.30 -10.48
CA ASN A 64 24.17 -18.12 -10.75
C ASN A 64 23.44 -18.58 -9.47
N ARG A 65 23.60 -17.87 -8.35
CA ARG A 65 22.94 -18.25 -7.10
C ARG A 65 21.45 -17.94 -7.18
N GLU A 66 20.63 -18.95 -6.92
CA GLU A 66 19.16 -18.84 -6.91
C GLU A 66 18.61 -18.06 -5.72
N SER A 67 19.26 -18.13 -4.55
CA SER A 67 18.77 -17.50 -3.31
C SER A 67 19.88 -17.00 -2.40
N PHE A 68 19.64 -15.88 -1.69
CA PHE A 68 20.52 -15.40 -0.62
C PHE A 68 20.13 -16.05 0.70
N SER A 69 20.63 -17.25 0.98
CA SER A 69 20.57 -17.84 2.34
C SER A 69 21.85 -17.56 3.11
#